data_AF-A0AA44IYK5-F1
#
_entry.id   AF-A0AA44IYK5-F1
#
_cell.length_a   1.000
_cell.length_b   1.000
_cell.length_c   1.000
_cell.angle_alpha   90.00
_cell.angle_beta   90.00
_cell.angle_gamma   90.00
#
_symmetry.space_group_name_H-M   'P 1'
#
loop_
_entity.id
_entity.type
_entity.pdbx_description
1 polymer ?
#
loop_
_entity_poly.entity_id
_entity_poly.type
_entity_poly.pdbx_seq_one_letter_code
_entity_poly.pdbx_strand_id
1 'polypeptide(L)'
;METEYLTAEQALQFIHLCEQNGIFIFGIERFLLIEGMSTPDLDGIADFSSLSPEDVNGAVSSARRFLSLFGDVNDERFKLVY
;
A
#
# COMPACT_ATOMS: atom_id res chain seq x y z
N MET A 1 -1.64 10.02 -7.78
CA MET A 1 -0.52 10.50 -6.93
C MET A 1 0.07 9.30 -6.21
N GLU A 2 1.18 9.46 -5.51
CA GLU A 2 1.76 8.38 -4.71
C GLU A 2 2.24 8.91 -3.36
N THR A 3 2.29 8.03 -2.36
CA THR A 3 2.87 8.35 -1.05
C THR A 3 4.39 8.31 -1.08
N GLU A 4 5.01 8.86 -0.05
CA GLU A 4 6.39 8.53 0.35
C GLU A 4 6.50 7.04 0.79
N TYR A 5 7.71 6.62 1.15
CA TYR A 5 7.97 5.30 1.75
C TYR A 5 7.43 5.24 3.19
N LEU A 6 6.30 4.56 3.35
CA LEU A 6 5.61 4.43 4.64
C LEU A 6 6.01 3.15 5.37
N THR A 7 6.02 3.17 6.71
CA THR A 7 5.98 1.92 7.49
C THR A 7 4.61 1.24 7.34
N ALA A 8 4.49 -0.03 7.75
CA ALA A 8 3.21 -0.74 7.73
C ALA A 8 2.11 0.00 8.52
N GLU A 9 2.45 0.54 9.70
CA GLU A 9 1.52 1.34 10.51
C GLU A 9 1.07 2.61 9.78
N GLN A 10 2.00 3.35 9.19
CA GLN A 10 1.68 4.57 8.43
C GLN A 10 0.84 4.26 7.18
N ALA A 11 1.14 3.16 6.49
CA ALA A 11 0.36 2.69 5.35
C ALA A 11 -1.08 2.33 5.76
N LEU A 12 -1.27 1.65 6.90
CA LEU A 12 -2.60 1.36 7.45
C LEU A 12 -3.37 2.63 7.82
N GLN A 13 -2.71 3.61 8.45
CA GLN A 13 -3.30 4.91 8.75
C GLN A 13 -3.73 5.64 7.47
N PHE A 14 -2.89 5.61 6.43
CA PHE A 14 -3.20 6.22 5.14
C PHE A 14 -4.37 5.51 4.43
N ILE A 15 -4.43 4.18 4.45
CA ILE A 15 -5.57 3.43 3.91
C ILE A 15 -6.87 3.81 4.63
N HIS A 16 -6.82 3.98 5.95
CA HIS A 16 -8.00 4.44 6.69
C HIS A 16 -8.42 5.86 6.31
N LEU A 17 -7.46 6.76 6.04
CA LEU A 17 -7.75 8.09 5.51
C LEU A 17 -8.42 8.01 4.13
N CYS A 18 -7.93 7.14 3.24
CA CYS A 18 -8.54 6.93 1.92
C CYS A 18 -9.99 6.46 2.04
N GLU A 19 -10.25 5.48 2.92
CA GLU A 19 -11.59 4.98 3.22
C GLU A 19 -12.53 6.11 3.70
N GLN A 20 -12.08 6.94 4.64
CA GLN A 20 -12.89 8.04 5.19
C GLN A 20 -13.21 9.13 4.15
N ASN A 21 -12.34 9.33 3.17
CA ASN A 21 -12.46 10.40 2.18
C ASN A 21 -12.99 9.91 0.81
N GLY A 22 -13.31 8.62 0.67
CA GLY A 22 -13.75 8.05 -0.61
C GLY A 22 -12.65 8.09 -1.69
N ILE A 23 -11.39 7.98 -1.29
CA ILE A 23 -10.24 8.00 -2.21
C ILE A 23 -9.94 6.57 -2.64
N PHE A 24 -9.93 6.34 -3.96
CA PHE A 24 -9.60 5.05 -4.54
C PHE A 24 -8.08 4.80 -4.47
N ILE A 25 -7.68 3.57 -4.14
CA ILE A 25 -6.28 3.13 -4.14
C ILE A 25 -6.07 2.26 -5.36
N PHE A 26 -5.19 2.68 -6.27
CA PHE A 26 -4.85 1.96 -7.50
C PHE A 26 -3.88 0.81 -7.26
N GLY A 27 -3.07 0.86 -6.20
CA GLY A 27 -2.14 -0.21 -5.89
C GLY A 27 -1.24 0.08 -4.69
N ILE A 28 -0.50 -0.95 -4.29
CA ILE A 28 0.52 -0.88 -3.23
C ILE A 28 1.77 -1.61 -3.69
N GLU A 29 2.92 -0.97 -3.47
CA GLU A 29 4.24 -1.53 -3.73
C GLU A 29 5.02 -1.65 -2.42
N ARG A 30 5.68 -2.79 -2.21
CA ARG A 30 6.57 -3.07 -1.09
C ARG A 30 8.01 -2.80 -1.50
N PHE A 31 8.77 -2.28 -0.55
CA PHE A 31 10.19 -2.02 -0.66
C PHE A 31 10.88 -2.61 0.57
N LEU A 32 12.09 -3.10 0.38
CA LEU A 32 12.95 -3.61 1.45
C LEU A 32 14.08 -2.63 1.70
N LEU A 33 14.34 -2.35 2.97
CA LEU A 33 15.47 -1.53 3.40
C LEU A 33 16.71 -2.42 3.43
N ILE A 34 17.48 -2.39 2.34
CA ILE A 34 18.73 -3.15 2.19
C ILE A 34 19.87 -2.14 2.27
N GLU A 35 20.74 -2.30 3.26
CA GLU A 35 21.91 -1.40 3.47
C GLU A 35 21.51 0.09 3.58
N GLY A 36 20.33 0.38 4.14
CA GLY A 36 19.81 1.74 4.30
C GLY A 36 19.17 2.32 3.03
N MET A 37 19.09 1.55 1.94
CA MET A 37 18.41 1.95 0.70
C MET A 37 17.07 1.20 0.56
N SER A 38 16.01 1.92 0.20
CA SER A 38 14.72 1.31 -0.14
C SER A 38 14.79 0.72 -1.54
N THR A 39 14.78 -0.61 -1.62
CA THR A 39 14.86 -1.37 -2.87
C THR A 39 13.49 -1.96 -3.19
N PRO A 40 12.96 -1.81 -4.42
CA PRO A 40 11.68 -2.38 -4.80
C PRO A 40 11.68 -3.91 -4.63
N ASP A 41 10.62 -4.45 -4.04
CA ASP A 41 10.36 -5.88 -4.01
C ASP A 41 9.41 -6.23 -5.16
N LEU A 42 9.94 -6.89 -6.19
CA LEU A 42 9.16 -7.24 -7.40
C LEU A 42 8.03 -8.25 -7.11
N ASP A 43 8.15 -9.04 -6.04
CA ASP A 43 7.11 -9.97 -5.60
C ASP A 43 6.08 -9.30 -4.69
N GLY A 44 6.39 -8.10 -4.19
CA GLY A 44 5.56 -7.32 -3.27
C GLY A 44 4.80 -6.19 -3.99
N ILE A 45 4.10 -6.50 -5.08
CA ILE A 45 3.29 -5.52 -5.82
C ILE A 45 1.84 -6.00 -5.89
N ALA A 46 0.90 -5.14 -5.56
CA ALA A 46 -0.52 -5.37 -5.74
C ALA A 46 -1.16 -4.26 -6.57
N ASP A 47 -1.74 -4.64 -7.70
CA ASP A 47 -2.41 -3.75 -8.65
C ASP A 47 -3.94 -3.93 -8.56
N PHE A 48 -4.63 -2.83 -8.30
CA PHE A 48 -6.09 -2.75 -8.16
C PHE A 48 -6.74 -1.98 -9.31
N SER A 49 -5.98 -1.58 -10.34
CA SER A 49 -6.45 -0.82 -11.49
C SER A 49 -7.55 -1.52 -12.31
N SER A 50 -7.73 -2.83 -12.10
CA SER A 50 -8.84 -3.60 -12.69
C SER A 50 -10.19 -3.39 -12.00
N LEU A 51 -10.21 -2.85 -10.78
CA LEU A 51 -11.44 -2.48 -10.08
C LEU A 51 -12.01 -1.17 -10.65
N SER A 52 -13.32 -1.00 -10.54
CA SER A 52 -13.93 0.30 -10.82
C SER A 52 -13.41 1.35 -9.82
N PRO A 53 -13.06 2.57 -10.23
CA PRO A 53 -12.70 3.66 -9.31
C PRO A 53 -13.81 4.01 -8.30
N GLU A 54 -15.06 3.61 -8.57
CA GLU A 54 -16.18 3.74 -7.64
C GLU A 54 -16.15 2.68 -6.53
N ASP A 55 -15.42 1.58 -6.70
CA ASP A 55 -15.26 0.50 -5.73
C ASP A 55 -14.12 0.79 -4.73
N VAL A 56 -14.24 1.91 -4.02
CA VAL A 56 -13.28 2.32 -2.98
C VAL A 56 -13.15 1.24 -1.89
N ASN A 57 -14.27 0.61 -1.51
CA ASN A 57 -14.27 -0.42 -0.48
C ASN A 57 -13.50 -1.67 -0.91
N GLY A 58 -13.62 -2.09 -2.17
CA GLY A 58 -12.85 -3.20 -2.74
C GLY A 58 -11.36 -2.90 -2.76
N ALA A 59 -10.97 -1.70 -3.19
CA ALA A 59 -9.57 -1.25 -3.18
C ALA A 59 -8.99 -1.19 -1.75
N VAL A 60 -9.71 -0.58 -0.81
CA VAL A 60 -9.31 -0.49 0.61
C VAL A 60 -9.18 -1.88 1.24
N SER A 61 -10.11 -2.78 0.98
CA SER A 61 -10.07 -4.15 1.51
C SER A 61 -8.87 -4.93 0.97
N SER A 62 -8.59 -4.78 -0.33
CA SER A 62 -7.44 -5.41 -0.99
C SER A 62 -6.12 -4.86 -0.47
N ALA A 63 -6.03 -3.55 -0.27
CA ALA A 63 -4.90 -2.86 0.34
C ALA A 63 -4.59 -3.38 1.76
N ARG A 64 -5.60 -3.49 2.63
CA ARG A 64 -5.43 -4.05 3.98
C ARG A 64 -4.97 -5.50 3.95
N ARG A 65 -5.54 -6.30 3.03
CA ARG A 65 -5.14 -7.70 2.87
C ARG A 65 -3.67 -7.79 2.45
N PHE A 66 -3.22 -6.95 1.52
CA PHE A 66 -1.82 -6.90 1.13
C PHE A 66 -0.90 -6.60 2.33
N LEU A 67 -1.21 -5.59 3.14
CA LEU A 67 -0.48 -5.27 4.37
C LEU A 67 -0.66 -6.31 5.52
N SER A 68 -1.46 -7.35 5.33
CA SER A 68 -1.52 -8.48 6.27
C SER A 68 -0.66 -9.66 5.83
N LEU A 69 -0.25 -9.68 4.56
CA LEU A 69 0.70 -10.66 4.01
C LEU A 69 2.15 -10.21 4.16
N PHE A 70 2.33 -8.90 4.39
CA PHE A 70 3.60 -8.19 4.54
C PHE A 70 3.49 -7.25 5.74
N GLY A 71 4.56 -6.61 6.18
CA GLY A 71 4.53 -5.56 7.21
C GLY A 71 4.91 -6.02 8.62
N ASP A 72 5.23 -7.30 8.81
CA ASP A 72 5.72 -7.84 10.08
C ASP A 72 7.25 -7.66 10.27
N VAL A 73 7.95 -7.17 9.25
CA VAL A 73 9.40 -6.92 9.28
C VAL A 73 9.69 -5.42 9.31
N ASN A 74 10.53 -4.98 10.24
CA ASN A 74 10.87 -3.56 10.46
C ASN A 74 11.52 -2.88 9.24
N ASP A 75 12.10 -3.68 8.34
CA ASP A 75 12.82 -3.21 7.16
C ASP A 75 11.90 -3.04 5.94
N GLU A 76 10.58 -3.20 6.10
CA GLU A 76 9.63 -3.02 5.01
C GLU A 76 9.12 -1.60 4.90
N ARG A 77 9.01 -1.11 3.67
CA ARG A 77 8.39 0.16 3.33
C ARG A 77 7.33 -0.05 2.26
N PHE A 78 6.33 0.81 2.24
CA PHE A 78 5.20 0.72 1.33
C PHE A 78 4.95 2.05 0.64
N LYS A 79 4.67 2.01 -0.65
CA LYS A 79 4.12 3.13 -1.40
C LYS A 79 2.72 2.78 -1.87
N LEU A 80 1.78 3.70 -1.69
CA LEU A 80 0.42 3.56 -2.20
C LEU A 80 0.20 4.52 -3.36
N VAL A 81 -0.45 4.03 -4.41
CA VAL A 81 -0.88 4.81 -5.56
C VAL A 81 -2.38 5.10 -5.42
N TYR A 82 -2.78 6.37 -5.46
CA TYR A 82 -4.16 6.82 -5.19
C TYR A 82 -4.54 8.11 -5.93
#